data_AF-A0A921L8Y1-F1
#
_entry.id   AF-A0A921L8Y1-F1
#
_cell.length_a   1.000
_cell.length_b   1.000
_cell.length_c   1.000
_cell.angle_alpha   90.00
_cell.angle_beta   90.00
_cell.angle_gamma   90.00
#
_symmetry.space_group_name_H-M   'P 1'
#
loop_
_entity.id
_entity.type
_entity.pdbx_description
1 polymer ?
#
loop_
_entity_poly.entity_id
_entity_poly.type
_entity_poly.pdbx_seq_one_letter_code
_entity_poly.pdbx_strand_id
1 'polypeptide(L)'
;MEKNISKKNISIITLLRSSYNNMTKSEKKIADYILANEKSVMSQTISDLAVKAQSSEITVSRFCKKLGFNGLQSFKIALAGEVFSKDELLSQEINPHDSYKTIAEKLFSSIADGLQDTLKLLDFEEINKAVDLISKARQICVYGFGNSYTVCKDIETRFMRFGIPVKAYCDLHMQLTASSLLTQEDLIIAVSHTGSNIDLLQSIELAHDNKIPIIAITSYMNSPLCKLADVVLHGMGREVAYKSEAVASRLIHMAIVDVLYMGIYQHNVDKGFANIEKMRAAIAKRRL
;
A
#
# COMPACT_ATOMS: atom_id res chain seq x y z
N MET A 1 32.32 -7.25 -29.69
CA MET A 1 30.85 -7.10 -29.66
C MET A 1 30.25 -8.48 -29.52
N GLU A 2 29.18 -8.58 -28.73
CA GLU A 2 28.49 -9.81 -28.30
C GLU A 2 29.26 -10.73 -27.34
N LYS A 3 28.85 -10.70 -26.07
CA LYS A 3 29.05 -11.81 -25.14
C LYS A 3 27.69 -12.27 -24.62
N ASN A 4 27.15 -13.26 -25.33
CA ASN A 4 26.30 -14.29 -24.76
C ASN A 4 27.08 -14.99 -23.64
N ILE A 5 26.81 -14.64 -22.39
CA ILE A 5 27.13 -15.46 -21.24
C ILE A 5 25.83 -16.13 -20.81
N SER A 6 25.77 -17.42 -21.11
CA SER A 6 24.84 -18.41 -20.57
C SER A 6 24.44 -18.07 -19.12
N LYS A 7 23.12 -17.90 -18.88
CA LYS A 7 22.52 -17.75 -17.56
C LYS A 7 22.78 -19.00 -16.72
N LYS A 8 23.91 -18.99 -16.01
CA LYS A 8 24.17 -19.85 -14.87
C LYS A 8 23.27 -19.34 -13.74
N ASN A 9 22.40 -20.20 -13.19
CA ASN A 9 21.63 -19.93 -11.96
C ASN A 9 22.59 -19.72 -10.79
N ILE A 10 23.15 -18.52 -10.67
CA ILE A 10 24.00 -18.11 -9.55
C ILE A 10 23.05 -17.59 -8.48
N SER A 11 23.13 -18.17 -7.29
CA SER A 11 22.34 -17.73 -6.15
C SER A 11 22.60 -16.24 -5.85
N ILE A 12 21.58 -15.45 -5.55
CA ILE A 12 21.64 -14.05 -5.13
C ILE A 12 22.54 -13.88 -3.91
N ILE A 13 22.45 -14.78 -2.93
CA ILE A 13 23.36 -14.79 -1.78
C ILE A 13 24.81 -14.98 -2.26
N THR A 14 25.02 -15.85 -3.24
CA THR A 14 26.34 -16.08 -3.86
C THR A 14 26.82 -14.86 -4.68
N LEU A 15 25.91 -14.20 -5.39
CA LEU A 15 26.17 -12.97 -6.14
C LEU A 15 26.60 -11.83 -5.20
N LEU A 16 25.89 -11.66 -4.07
CA LEU A 16 26.23 -10.69 -3.04
C LEU A 16 27.62 -10.95 -2.46
N ARG A 17 27.91 -12.20 -2.08
CA ARG A 17 29.22 -12.59 -1.53
C ARG A 17 30.36 -12.43 -2.54
N SER A 18 30.15 -12.85 -3.79
CA SER A 18 31.17 -12.74 -4.85
C SER A 18 31.47 -11.30 -5.26
N SER A 19 30.47 -10.42 -5.20
CA SER A 19 30.60 -9.00 -5.54
C SER A 19 31.08 -8.16 -4.37
N TYR A 20 31.06 -8.69 -3.13
CA TYR A 20 31.28 -7.94 -1.89
C TYR A 20 32.61 -7.15 -1.87
N ASN A 21 33.70 -7.73 -2.36
CA ASN A 21 35.00 -7.07 -2.38
C ASN A 21 35.05 -5.86 -3.33
N ASN A 22 34.17 -5.83 -4.33
CA ASN A 22 34.06 -4.75 -5.33
C ASN A 22 32.96 -3.73 -4.98
N MET A 23 32.39 -3.82 -3.77
CA MET A 23 31.38 -2.89 -3.26
C MET A 23 32.04 -1.72 -2.52
N THR A 24 31.44 -0.53 -2.68
CA THR A 24 31.76 0.65 -1.86
C THR A 24 31.34 0.44 -0.40
N LYS A 25 31.79 1.30 0.52
CA LYS A 25 31.42 1.21 1.94
C LYS A 25 29.89 1.21 2.16
N SER A 26 29.16 2.07 1.46
CA SER A 26 27.69 2.14 1.58
C SER A 26 26.99 0.94 0.94
N GLU A 27 27.52 0.39 -0.15
CA GLU A 27 27.01 -0.84 -0.76
C GLU A 27 27.23 -2.07 0.12
N LYS A 28 28.38 -2.14 0.81
CA LYS A 28 28.66 -3.20 1.79
C LYS A 28 27.65 -3.20 2.94
N LYS A 29 27.33 -2.03 3.51
CA LYS A 29 26.29 -1.93 4.54
C LYS A 29 24.94 -2.47 4.09
N ILE A 30 24.55 -2.20 2.83
CA ILE A 30 23.33 -2.75 2.24
C ILE A 30 23.41 -4.27 2.11
N ALA A 31 24.52 -4.80 1.57
CA ALA A 31 24.72 -6.23 1.43
C ALA A 31 24.73 -6.95 2.79
N ASP A 32 25.43 -6.40 3.80
CA ASP A 32 25.49 -6.93 5.16
C ASP A 32 24.10 -6.98 5.79
N TYR A 33 23.34 -5.89 5.67
CA TYR A 33 21.97 -5.84 6.19
C TYR A 33 21.09 -6.90 5.53
N ILE A 34 21.16 -7.05 4.20
CA ILE A 34 20.37 -8.02 3.45
C ILE A 34 20.73 -9.46 3.86
N LEU A 35 22.02 -9.79 3.93
CA LEU A 35 22.51 -11.11 4.33
C LEU A 35 22.14 -11.46 5.78
N ALA A 36 22.02 -10.46 6.66
CA ALA A 36 21.59 -10.67 8.04
C ALA A 36 20.06 -10.71 8.22
N ASN A 37 19.27 -10.21 7.26
CA ASN A 37 17.83 -9.99 7.40
C ASN A 37 17.02 -10.49 6.20
N GLU A 38 17.46 -11.59 5.59
CA GLU A 38 16.99 -12.10 4.30
C GLU A 38 15.45 -12.14 4.16
N LYS A 39 14.74 -12.67 5.18
CA LYS A 39 13.26 -12.73 5.20
C LYS A 39 12.62 -11.35 5.38
N SER A 40 13.15 -10.51 6.27
CA SER A 40 12.57 -9.20 6.60
C SER A 40 12.70 -8.20 5.44
N VAL A 41 13.74 -8.33 4.61
CA VAL A 41 13.92 -7.46 3.44
C VAL A 41 12.72 -7.53 2.49
N MET A 42 12.00 -8.65 2.42
CA MET A 42 10.87 -8.84 1.52
C MET A 42 9.74 -7.82 1.74
N SER A 43 9.46 -7.45 2.99
CA SER A 43 8.41 -6.48 3.33
C SER A 43 8.88 -5.03 3.40
N GLN A 44 10.17 -4.73 3.13
CA GLN A 44 10.74 -3.39 3.32
C GLN A 44 10.69 -2.52 2.06
N THR A 45 10.17 -1.29 2.12
CA THR A 45 10.35 -0.34 0.99
C THR A 45 11.82 -0.01 0.74
N ILE A 46 12.09 0.71 -0.34
CA ILE A 46 13.43 1.27 -0.58
C ILE A 46 13.86 2.22 0.56
N SER A 47 12.91 2.96 1.12
CA SER A 47 13.09 3.85 2.27
C SER A 47 13.44 3.05 3.53
N ASP A 48 12.70 1.99 3.83
CA ASP A 48 12.96 1.09 4.96
C ASP A 48 14.38 0.51 4.91
N LEU A 49 14.74 -0.03 3.74
CA LEU A 49 16.03 -0.66 3.53
C LEU A 49 17.16 0.36 3.62
N ALA A 50 16.96 1.58 3.08
CA ALA A 50 17.94 2.65 3.18
C ALA A 50 18.20 3.03 4.64
N VAL A 51 17.14 3.22 5.44
CA VAL A 51 17.26 3.55 6.87
C VAL A 51 17.98 2.43 7.63
N LYS A 52 17.53 1.19 7.46
CA LYS A 52 18.06 0.03 8.20
C LYS A 52 19.49 -0.35 7.81
N ALA A 53 19.84 -0.16 6.53
CA ALA A 53 21.20 -0.33 6.04
C ALA A 53 22.09 0.91 6.25
N GLN A 54 21.59 1.96 6.91
CA GLN A 54 22.31 3.24 7.10
C GLN A 54 22.88 3.79 5.77
N SER A 55 22.03 3.86 4.76
CA SER A 55 22.33 4.26 3.40
C SER A 55 21.24 5.22 2.86
N SER A 56 21.34 5.62 1.60
CA SER A 56 20.31 6.45 0.94
C SER A 56 19.47 5.63 -0.04
N GLU A 57 18.24 6.05 -0.30
CA GLU A 57 17.36 5.38 -1.28
C GLU A 57 17.99 5.34 -2.69
N ILE A 58 18.68 6.42 -3.08
CA ILE A 58 19.43 6.48 -4.35
C ILE A 58 20.54 5.42 -4.36
N THR A 59 21.26 5.26 -3.25
CA THR A 59 22.31 4.24 -3.12
C THR A 59 21.73 2.83 -3.20
N VAL A 60 20.59 2.55 -2.54
CA VAL A 60 19.90 1.25 -2.62
C VAL A 60 19.42 0.96 -4.05
N SER A 61 18.87 1.95 -4.74
CA SER A 61 18.45 1.82 -6.15
C SER A 61 19.63 1.51 -7.06
N ARG A 62 20.73 2.26 -6.94
CA ARG A 62 21.97 2.04 -7.71
C ARG A 62 22.61 0.70 -7.39
N PHE A 63 22.60 0.27 -6.12
CA PHE A 63 23.08 -1.04 -5.69
C PHE A 63 22.35 -2.17 -6.40
N CYS A 64 21.01 -2.14 -6.43
CA CYS A 64 20.22 -3.16 -7.13
C CYS A 64 20.52 -3.17 -8.64
N LYS A 65 20.64 -2.00 -9.27
CA LYS A 65 21.02 -1.87 -10.69
C LYS A 65 22.42 -2.39 -11.00
N LYS A 66 23.39 -2.12 -10.13
CA LYS A 66 24.77 -2.61 -10.25
C LYS A 66 24.84 -4.14 -10.20
N LEU A 67 23.93 -4.77 -9.45
CA LEU A 67 23.79 -6.23 -9.38
C LEU A 67 22.97 -6.83 -10.54
N GLY A 68 22.51 -6.01 -11.50
CA GLY A 68 21.80 -6.48 -12.69
C GLY A 68 20.27 -6.46 -12.60
N PHE A 69 19.69 -5.80 -11.59
CA PHE A 69 18.24 -5.72 -11.37
C PHE A 69 17.68 -4.35 -11.77
N ASN A 70 16.45 -4.29 -12.26
CA ASN A 70 15.81 -3.02 -12.65
C ASN A 70 15.47 -2.11 -11.46
N GLY A 71 15.55 -2.63 -10.24
CA GLY A 71 15.35 -1.92 -8.98
C GLY A 71 15.17 -2.90 -7.81
N LEU A 72 14.84 -2.36 -6.62
CA LEU A 72 14.67 -3.16 -5.40
C LEU A 72 13.61 -4.25 -5.55
N GLN A 73 12.50 -3.97 -6.26
CA GLN A 73 11.43 -4.96 -6.45
C GLN A 73 11.92 -6.20 -7.22
N SER A 74 12.61 -6.00 -8.35
CA SER A 74 13.18 -7.12 -9.11
C SER A 74 14.27 -7.87 -8.35
N PHE A 75 15.04 -7.18 -7.51
CA PHE A 75 16.03 -7.82 -6.64
C PHE A 75 15.36 -8.72 -5.58
N LYS A 76 14.31 -8.21 -4.93
CA LYS A 76 13.54 -8.97 -3.92
C LYS A 76 12.89 -10.22 -4.49
N ILE A 77 12.31 -10.13 -5.69
CA ILE A 77 11.71 -11.29 -6.37
C ILE A 77 12.76 -12.39 -6.56
N ALA A 78 13.97 -12.02 -6.97
CA ALA A 78 15.06 -12.99 -7.14
C ALA A 78 15.55 -13.56 -5.80
N LEU A 79 15.67 -12.72 -4.76
CA LEU A 79 16.09 -13.14 -3.42
C LEU A 79 15.03 -14.04 -2.73
N ALA A 80 13.73 -13.78 -2.94
CA ALA A 80 12.64 -14.58 -2.37
C ALA A 80 12.72 -16.05 -2.78
N GLY A 81 13.13 -16.35 -4.02
CA GLY A 81 13.30 -17.70 -4.52
C GLY A 81 14.41 -18.52 -3.85
N GLU A 82 15.24 -17.90 -3.00
CA GLU A 82 16.34 -18.56 -2.28
C GLU A 82 16.16 -18.62 -0.76
N VAL A 83 15.41 -17.67 -0.19
CA VAL A 83 15.34 -17.43 1.25
C VAL A 83 14.24 -18.24 1.94
N PHE A 84 13.18 -18.56 1.21
CA PHE A 84 12.08 -19.36 1.74
C PHE A 84 12.27 -20.82 1.33
N SER A 85 11.95 -21.73 2.27
CA SER A 85 11.92 -23.15 1.94
C SER A 85 10.88 -23.40 0.84
N LYS A 86 11.10 -24.43 0.01
CA LYS A 86 10.15 -24.82 -1.03
C LYS A 86 8.74 -24.97 -0.46
N ASP A 87 8.59 -25.52 0.75
CA ASP A 87 7.30 -25.71 1.41
C ASP A 87 6.65 -24.40 1.92
N GLU A 88 7.44 -23.42 2.39
CA GLU A 88 6.94 -22.08 2.76
C GLU A 88 6.45 -21.29 1.53
N LEU A 89 7.15 -21.38 0.39
CA LEU A 89 6.74 -20.76 -0.89
C LEU A 89 5.55 -21.48 -1.53
N LEU A 90 5.56 -22.82 -1.56
CA LEU A 90 4.54 -23.64 -2.20
C LEU A 90 3.15 -23.55 -1.54
N SER A 91 3.10 -23.22 -0.25
CA SER A 91 1.84 -23.11 0.50
C SER A 91 1.04 -21.85 0.18
N GLN A 92 1.68 -20.77 -0.27
CA GLN A 92 1.00 -19.49 -0.54
C GLN A 92 1.10 -19.04 -2.00
N GLU A 93 2.08 -19.48 -2.79
CA GLU A 93 2.16 -19.15 -4.20
C GLU A 93 1.15 -19.97 -5.03
N ILE A 94 0.38 -19.28 -5.88
CA ILE A 94 -0.44 -19.95 -6.90
C ILE A 94 0.50 -20.50 -7.97
N ASN A 95 0.51 -21.81 -8.20
CA ASN A 95 1.30 -22.41 -9.27
C ASN A 95 0.51 -22.46 -10.59
N PRO A 96 1.17 -22.41 -11.76
CA PRO A 96 0.51 -22.56 -13.07
C PRO A 96 -0.28 -23.86 -13.23
N HIS A 97 0.03 -24.88 -12.43
CA HIS A 97 -0.60 -26.19 -12.47
C HIS A 97 -1.52 -26.46 -11.26
N ASP A 98 -1.74 -25.46 -10.40
CA ASP A 98 -2.70 -25.61 -9.30
C ASP A 98 -4.12 -25.79 -9.85
N SER A 99 -4.88 -26.71 -9.22
CA SER A 99 -6.31 -26.83 -9.52
C SER A 99 -7.05 -25.57 -9.08
N TYR A 100 -8.20 -25.26 -9.70
CA TYR A 100 -9.02 -24.12 -9.27
C TYR A 100 -9.41 -24.18 -7.78
N LYS A 101 -9.60 -25.38 -7.23
CA LYS A 101 -9.82 -25.59 -5.79
C LYS A 101 -8.62 -25.13 -4.96
N THR A 102 -7.41 -25.57 -5.33
CA THR A 102 -6.16 -25.18 -4.65
C THR A 102 -5.91 -23.68 -4.74
N ILE A 103 -6.18 -23.07 -5.90
CA ILE A 103 -6.09 -21.60 -6.08
C ILE A 103 -7.03 -20.89 -5.11
N ALA A 104 -8.29 -21.33 -5.03
CA ALA A 104 -9.27 -20.75 -4.12
C ALA A 104 -8.85 -20.90 -2.65
N GLU A 105 -8.40 -22.10 -2.23
CA GLU A 105 -7.94 -22.36 -0.86
C GLU A 105 -6.77 -21.44 -0.48
N LYS A 106 -5.74 -21.35 -1.35
CA LYS A 106 -4.59 -20.47 -1.12
C LYS A 106 -4.97 -19.00 -1.05
N LEU A 107 -5.82 -18.54 -1.99
CA LEU A 107 -6.24 -17.15 -2.05
C LEU A 107 -7.07 -16.76 -0.82
N PHE A 108 -8.07 -17.57 -0.45
CA PHE A 108 -8.90 -17.29 0.72
C PHE A 108 -8.08 -17.35 2.02
N SER A 109 -7.13 -18.29 2.14
CA SER A 109 -6.23 -18.34 3.29
C SER A 109 -5.37 -17.09 3.40
N SER A 110 -4.76 -16.63 2.30
CA SER A 110 -3.93 -15.42 2.27
C SER A 110 -4.74 -14.17 2.65
N ILE A 111 -5.96 -14.03 2.11
CA ILE A 111 -6.85 -12.91 2.45
C ILE A 111 -7.23 -12.96 3.93
N ALA A 112 -7.63 -14.13 4.44
CA ALA A 112 -8.00 -14.31 5.84
C ALA A 112 -6.85 -13.95 6.79
N ASP A 113 -5.64 -14.45 6.51
CA ASP A 113 -4.43 -14.13 7.26
C ASP A 113 -4.14 -12.62 7.24
N GLY A 114 -4.21 -12.00 6.06
CA GLY A 114 -3.96 -10.57 5.91
C GLY A 114 -4.97 -9.70 6.67
N LEU A 115 -6.25 -10.10 6.70
CA LEU A 115 -7.28 -9.43 7.50
C LEU A 115 -7.00 -9.57 9.00
N GLN A 116 -6.63 -10.77 9.47
CA GLN A 116 -6.32 -11.01 10.88
C GLN A 116 -5.06 -10.26 11.33
N ASP A 117 -4.01 -10.24 10.51
CA ASP A 117 -2.79 -9.48 10.80
C ASP A 117 -3.05 -7.98 10.81
N THR A 118 -3.89 -7.49 9.88
CA THR A 118 -4.31 -6.08 9.86
C THR A 118 -5.03 -5.70 11.14
N LEU A 119 -6.01 -6.51 11.59
CA LEU A 119 -6.76 -6.24 12.82
C LEU A 119 -5.85 -6.11 14.04
N LYS A 120 -4.79 -6.93 14.13
CA LYS A 120 -3.80 -6.88 15.22
C LYS A 120 -2.91 -5.63 15.17
N LEU A 121 -2.72 -5.05 13.99
CA LEU A 121 -1.87 -3.88 13.77
C LEU A 121 -2.61 -2.55 13.81
N LEU A 122 -3.94 -2.56 13.72
CA LEU A 122 -4.72 -1.33 13.75
C LEU A 122 -4.46 -0.58 15.06
N ASP A 123 -4.03 0.67 14.91
CA ASP A 123 -4.02 1.63 16.00
C ASP A 123 -5.43 2.23 16.12
N PHE A 124 -6.14 1.87 17.20
CA PHE A 124 -7.51 2.31 17.41
C PHE A 124 -7.61 3.80 17.78
N GLU A 125 -6.54 4.41 18.28
CA GLU A 125 -6.51 5.87 18.49
C GLU A 125 -6.43 6.59 17.14
N GLU A 126 -5.64 6.08 16.20
CA GLU A 126 -5.59 6.60 14.83
C GLU A 126 -6.93 6.40 14.10
N ILE A 127 -7.62 5.28 14.32
CA ILE A 127 -8.98 5.06 13.81
C ILE A 127 -9.95 6.11 14.37
N ASN A 128 -9.92 6.38 15.68
CA ASN A 128 -10.76 7.40 16.28
C ASN A 128 -10.48 8.79 15.69
N LYS A 129 -9.20 9.17 15.55
CA LYS A 129 -8.81 10.43 14.90
C LYS A 129 -9.30 10.51 13.45
N ALA A 130 -9.16 9.42 12.69
CA ALA A 130 -9.65 9.35 11.31
C ALA A 130 -11.17 9.59 11.23
N VAL A 131 -11.95 8.90 12.07
CA VAL A 131 -13.42 9.04 12.13
C VAL A 131 -13.82 10.47 12.47
N ASP A 132 -13.12 11.10 13.42
CA ASP A 132 -13.32 12.49 13.81
C ASP A 132 -13.05 13.47 12.66
N LEU A 133 -11.91 13.32 11.98
CA LEU A 133 -11.53 14.15 10.83
C LEU A 133 -12.55 14.00 9.70
N ILE A 134 -12.93 12.77 9.38
CA ILE A 134 -13.92 12.49 8.34
C ILE A 134 -15.27 13.12 8.68
N SER A 135 -15.71 13.02 9.94
CA SER A 135 -17.02 13.53 10.37
C SER A 135 -17.10 15.06 10.40
N LYS A 136 -15.97 15.75 10.56
CA LYS A 136 -15.86 17.22 10.61
C LYS A 136 -15.53 17.85 9.25
N ALA A 137 -15.08 17.07 8.28
CA ALA A 137 -14.67 17.55 6.97
C ALA A 137 -15.82 18.23 6.20
N ARG A 138 -15.53 19.40 5.62
CA ARG A 138 -16.43 20.11 4.70
C ARG A 138 -16.60 19.36 3.38
N GLN A 139 -15.52 18.78 2.87
CA GLN A 139 -15.49 17.87 1.73
C GLN A 139 -14.27 16.94 1.84
N ILE A 140 -14.33 15.83 1.12
CA ILE A 140 -13.29 14.80 1.12
C ILE A 140 -12.79 14.55 -0.30
N CYS A 141 -11.49 14.69 -0.51
CA CYS A 141 -10.81 14.29 -1.73
C CYS A 141 -10.08 12.96 -1.50
N VAL A 142 -10.33 11.97 -2.36
CA VAL A 142 -9.74 10.63 -2.21
C VAL A 142 -8.78 10.36 -3.35
N TYR A 143 -7.50 10.14 -3.03
CA TYR A 143 -6.43 10.04 -4.02
C TYR A 143 -5.85 8.63 -4.07
N GLY A 144 -5.63 8.13 -5.29
CA GLY A 144 -4.99 6.85 -5.51
C GLY A 144 -4.91 6.53 -6.99
N PHE A 145 -3.96 5.65 -7.35
CA PHE A 145 -3.74 5.22 -8.74
C PHE A 145 -3.93 3.71 -8.88
N GLY A 146 -4.23 3.26 -10.10
CA GLY A 146 -4.35 1.83 -10.42
C GLY A 146 -5.33 1.09 -9.51
N ASN A 147 -4.93 -0.08 -8.99
CA ASN A 147 -5.77 -0.87 -8.09
C ASN A 147 -6.17 -0.13 -6.80
N SER A 148 -5.32 0.76 -6.27
CA SER A 148 -5.65 1.55 -5.08
C SER A 148 -6.83 2.48 -5.34
N TYR A 149 -7.01 2.93 -6.58
CA TYR A 149 -8.16 3.77 -6.96
C TYR A 149 -9.51 3.04 -6.85
N THR A 150 -9.53 1.71 -6.90
CA THR A 150 -10.78 0.95 -6.66
C THR A 150 -11.27 1.13 -5.23
N VAL A 151 -10.36 1.19 -4.26
CA VAL A 151 -10.67 1.53 -2.86
C VAL A 151 -11.14 2.99 -2.77
N CYS A 152 -10.49 3.91 -3.50
CA CYS A 152 -10.91 5.32 -3.54
C CYS A 152 -12.34 5.50 -4.04
N LYS A 153 -12.74 4.75 -5.08
CA LYS A 153 -14.10 4.75 -5.63
C LYS A 153 -15.11 4.12 -4.66
N ASP A 154 -14.73 3.11 -3.89
CA ASP A 154 -15.57 2.56 -2.84
C ASP A 154 -15.84 3.60 -1.75
N ILE A 155 -14.79 4.30 -1.28
CA ILE A 155 -14.90 5.41 -0.33
C ILE A 155 -15.86 6.47 -0.87
N GLU A 156 -15.66 6.96 -2.11
CA GLU A 156 -16.55 7.95 -2.74
C GLU A 156 -18.02 7.51 -2.73
N THR A 157 -18.28 6.28 -3.17
CA THR A 157 -19.63 5.72 -3.30
C THR A 157 -20.33 5.52 -1.96
N ARG A 158 -19.56 5.22 -0.90
CA ARG A 158 -20.12 4.90 0.42
C ARG A 158 -20.19 6.12 1.30
N PHE A 159 -19.15 6.93 1.36
CA PHE A 159 -19.06 8.05 2.29
C PHE A 159 -19.96 9.21 1.88
N MET A 160 -20.32 9.33 0.58
CA MET A 160 -21.36 10.26 0.14
C MET A 160 -22.71 10.05 0.86
N ARG A 161 -22.97 8.86 1.41
CA ARG A 161 -24.19 8.54 2.18
C ARG A 161 -24.26 9.28 3.52
N PHE A 162 -23.14 9.79 4.01
CA PHE A 162 -23.11 10.64 5.21
C PHE A 162 -23.48 12.11 4.92
N GLY A 163 -23.75 12.44 3.65
CA GLY A 163 -24.08 13.80 3.22
C GLY A 163 -22.85 14.71 3.17
N ILE A 164 -21.66 14.12 3.12
CA ILE A 164 -20.39 14.82 2.94
C ILE A 164 -20.04 14.74 1.44
N PRO A 165 -19.70 15.85 0.77
CA PRO A 165 -19.17 15.81 -0.58
C PRO A 165 -17.88 14.99 -0.62
N VAL A 166 -17.85 13.93 -1.42
CA VAL A 166 -16.66 13.09 -1.59
C VAL A 166 -16.34 12.98 -3.08
N LYS A 167 -15.07 13.14 -3.45
CA LYS A 167 -14.61 13.00 -4.83
C LYS A 167 -13.33 12.18 -4.90
N ALA A 168 -13.33 11.12 -5.70
CA ALA A 168 -12.13 10.34 -5.97
C ALA A 168 -11.40 10.83 -7.24
N TYR A 169 -10.06 10.92 -7.18
CA TYR A 169 -9.21 11.33 -8.28
C TYR A 169 -8.10 10.30 -8.56
N CYS A 170 -7.97 9.88 -9.81
CA CYS A 170 -6.89 9.01 -10.31
C CYS A 170 -5.95 9.70 -11.30
N ASP A 171 -6.15 11.00 -11.56
CA ASP A 171 -5.35 11.81 -12.48
C ASP A 171 -4.50 12.80 -11.67
N LEU A 172 -3.22 12.89 -12.00
CA LEU A 172 -2.25 13.74 -11.28
C LEU A 172 -2.62 15.22 -11.37
N HIS A 173 -2.96 15.72 -12.56
CA HIS A 173 -3.29 17.13 -12.73
C HIS A 173 -4.55 17.51 -11.93
N MET A 174 -5.53 16.61 -11.88
CA MET A 174 -6.73 16.81 -11.07
C MET A 174 -6.43 16.76 -9.57
N GLN A 175 -5.57 15.84 -9.11
CA GLN A 175 -5.14 15.78 -7.70
C GLN A 175 -4.38 17.04 -7.29
N LEU A 176 -3.45 17.53 -8.11
CA LEU A 176 -2.72 18.79 -7.87
C LEU A 176 -3.66 20.00 -7.86
N THR A 177 -4.56 20.08 -8.85
CA THR A 177 -5.54 21.17 -8.95
C THR A 177 -6.45 21.21 -7.72
N ALA A 178 -7.01 20.06 -7.33
CA ALA A 178 -7.82 19.96 -6.12
C ALA A 178 -7.00 20.38 -4.89
N SER A 179 -5.83 19.77 -4.66
CA SER A 179 -4.99 20.05 -3.49
C SER A 179 -4.56 21.52 -3.37
N SER A 180 -4.41 22.23 -4.48
CA SER A 180 -4.09 23.67 -4.48
C SER A 180 -5.24 24.57 -4.02
N LEU A 181 -6.49 24.07 -4.05
CA LEU A 181 -7.70 24.83 -3.74
C LEU A 181 -8.37 24.39 -2.43
N LEU A 182 -7.94 23.26 -1.84
CA LEU A 182 -8.43 22.79 -0.55
C LEU A 182 -7.95 23.68 0.59
N THR A 183 -8.71 23.68 1.69
CA THR A 183 -8.35 24.37 2.94
C THR A 183 -8.28 23.38 4.11
N GLN A 184 -7.92 23.87 5.29
CA GLN A 184 -7.85 23.07 6.53
C GLN A 184 -9.22 22.54 7.01
N GLU A 185 -10.31 22.99 6.41
CA GLU A 185 -11.67 22.46 6.64
C GLU A 185 -11.97 21.22 5.78
N ASP A 186 -11.12 20.94 4.79
CA ASP A 186 -11.27 19.81 3.89
C ASP A 186 -10.34 18.66 4.32
N LEU A 187 -10.55 17.47 3.76
CA LEU A 187 -9.80 16.27 4.11
C LEU A 187 -9.32 15.55 2.85
N ILE A 188 -8.08 15.06 2.88
CA ILE A 188 -7.58 14.11 1.89
C ILE A 188 -7.49 12.71 2.50
N ILE A 189 -7.99 11.71 1.77
CA ILE A 189 -7.74 10.30 2.05
C ILE A 189 -6.87 9.74 0.91
N ALA A 190 -5.61 9.41 1.21
CA ALA A 190 -4.66 8.88 0.25
C ALA A 190 -4.55 7.36 0.39
N VAL A 191 -4.86 6.62 -0.68
CA VAL A 191 -4.74 5.15 -0.71
C VAL A 191 -3.60 4.75 -1.63
N SER A 192 -2.61 4.06 -1.06
CA SER A 192 -1.46 3.55 -1.81
C SER A 192 -0.86 2.36 -1.10
N HIS A 193 -0.87 1.20 -1.75
CA HIS A 193 -0.30 -0.03 -1.17
C HIS A 193 1.14 0.18 -0.69
N THR A 194 2.05 0.65 -1.54
CA THR A 194 3.46 0.85 -1.17
C THR A 194 3.76 2.19 -0.51
N GLY A 195 2.82 3.16 -0.60
CA GLY A 195 3.03 4.54 -0.14
C GLY A 195 4.18 5.27 -0.83
N SER A 196 4.62 4.81 -2.01
CA SER A 196 5.83 5.29 -2.69
C SER A 196 5.60 5.73 -4.14
N ASN A 197 4.35 5.92 -4.55
CA ASN A 197 4.02 6.39 -5.89
C ASN A 197 4.37 7.88 -6.00
N ILE A 198 5.29 8.24 -6.89
CA ILE A 198 5.83 9.60 -7.01
C ILE A 198 4.73 10.61 -7.37
N ASP A 199 3.83 10.26 -8.28
CA ASP A 199 2.74 11.16 -8.72
C ASP A 199 1.76 11.45 -7.56
N LEU A 200 1.41 10.41 -6.79
CA LEU A 200 0.60 10.60 -5.59
C LEU A 200 1.32 11.49 -4.57
N LEU A 201 2.60 11.22 -4.30
CA LEU A 201 3.38 11.96 -3.31
C LEU A 201 3.46 13.45 -3.65
N GLN A 202 3.59 13.84 -4.93
CA GLN A 202 3.57 15.25 -5.32
C GLN A 202 2.29 15.98 -4.89
N SER A 203 1.14 15.32 -5.04
CA SER A 203 -0.15 15.92 -4.64
C SER A 203 -0.30 15.99 -3.12
N ILE A 204 0.22 14.98 -2.41
CA ILE A 204 0.19 14.94 -0.95
C ILE A 204 1.17 15.92 -0.32
N GLU A 205 2.37 16.10 -0.89
CA GLU A 205 3.34 17.11 -0.46
C GLU A 205 2.75 18.52 -0.54
N LEU A 206 2.12 18.87 -1.67
CA LEU A 206 1.42 20.16 -1.82
C LEU A 206 0.33 20.35 -0.75
N ALA A 207 -0.44 19.30 -0.47
CA ALA A 207 -1.49 19.37 0.54
C ALA A 207 -0.94 19.50 1.97
N HIS A 208 0.14 18.78 2.26
CA HIS A 208 0.85 18.83 3.54
C HIS A 208 1.42 20.23 3.80
N ASP A 209 2.05 20.85 2.81
CA ASP A 209 2.58 22.22 2.90
C ASP A 209 1.48 23.24 3.18
N ASN A 210 0.28 23.01 2.64
CA ASN A 210 -0.93 23.80 2.89
C ASN A 210 -1.66 23.45 4.19
N LYS A 211 -1.14 22.48 4.97
CA LYS A 211 -1.69 22.00 6.25
C LYS A 211 -3.10 21.42 6.13
N ILE A 212 -3.42 20.86 4.97
CA ILE A 212 -4.69 20.13 4.79
C ILE A 212 -4.57 18.81 5.53
N PRO A 213 -5.55 18.44 6.38
CA PRO A 213 -5.59 17.12 7.01
C PRO A 213 -5.49 15.97 6.01
N ILE A 214 -4.61 15.01 6.27
CA ILE A 214 -4.35 13.85 5.40
C ILE A 214 -4.45 12.55 6.22
N ILE A 215 -5.31 11.64 5.76
CA ILE A 215 -5.35 10.25 6.20
C ILE A 215 -4.70 9.38 5.13
N ALA A 216 -3.69 8.60 5.50
CA ALA A 216 -3.06 7.62 4.61
C ALA A 216 -3.52 6.19 4.92
N ILE A 217 -3.91 5.45 3.88
CA ILE A 217 -4.14 4.00 3.92
C ILE A 217 -3.06 3.33 3.08
N THR A 218 -2.15 2.60 3.75
CA THR A 218 -0.95 2.00 3.15
C THR A 218 -0.60 0.67 3.80
N SER A 219 0.22 -0.15 3.15
CA SER A 219 0.69 -1.42 3.72
C SER A 219 2.11 -1.38 4.27
N TYR A 220 2.85 -0.29 4.03
CA TYR A 220 4.26 -0.19 4.40
C TYR A 220 4.46 0.89 5.45
N MET A 221 4.93 0.47 6.64
CA MET A 221 4.97 1.29 7.85
C MET A 221 5.83 2.56 7.72
N ASN A 222 6.96 2.52 7.00
CA ASN A 222 7.84 3.70 6.84
C ASN A 222 7.86 4.23 5.41
N SER A 223 6.76 4.06 4.67
CA SER A 223 6.64 4.61 3.32
C SER A 223 6.73 6.14 3.33
N PRO A 224 7.18 6.78 2.22
CA PRO A 224 7.18 8.24 2.12
C PRO A 224 5.82 8.88 2.44
N LEU A 225 4.71 8.23 2.04
CA LEU A 225 3.36 8.69 2.33
C LEU A 225 3.09 8.83 3.84
N CYS A 226 3.60 7.92 4.66
CA CYS A 226 3.41 7.96 6.12
C CYS A 226 3.98 9.23 6.76
N LYS A 227 5.02 9.82 6.15
CA LYS A 227 5.71 11.00 6.69
C LYS A 227 4.94 12.30 6.44
N LEU A 228 4.01 12.28 5.49
CA LEU A 228 3.24 13.44 5.04
C LEU A 228 1.82 13.45 5.62
N ALA A 229 1.36 12.32 6.16
CA ALA A 229 0.00 12.16 6.65
C ALA A 229 -0.11 12.46 8.15
N ASP A 230 -1.24 13.03 8.56
CA ASP A 230 -1.57 13.28 9.97
C ASP A 230 -2.06 12.01 10.68
N VAL A 231 -2.71 11.12 9.92
CA VAL A 231 -3.19 9.83 10.40
C VAL A 231 -2.78 8.74 9.42
N VAL A 232 -2.23 7.63 9.94
CA VAL A 232 -1.75 6.52 9.11
C VAL A 232 -2.40 5.21 9.53
N LEU A 233 -3.12 4.59 8.59
CA LEU A 233 -3.81 3.32 8.79
C LEU A 233 -3.12 2.23 7.98
N HIS A 234 -2.55 1.25 8.69
CA HIS A 234 -1.75 0.19 8.09
C HIS A 234 -2.57 -1.07 7.81
N GLY A 235 -2.52 -1.54 6.56
CA GLY A 235 -3.08 -2.82 6.14
C GLY A 235 -2.00 -3.84 5.81
N MET A 236 -2.01 -5.02 6.43
CA MET A 236 -1.02 -6.08 6.18
C MET A 236 -1.43 -6.97 5.00
N GLY A 237 -1.15 -6.54 3.77
CA GLY A 237 -1.32 -7.37 2.58
C GLY A 237 -0.20 -8.42 2.43
N ARG A 238 -0.47 -9.69 2.78
CA ARG A 238 0.36 -10.81 2.34
C ARG A 238 0.02 -11.13 0.89
N GLU A 239 0.64 -10.45 -0.07
CA GLU A 239 0.38 -10.74 -1.48
C GLU A 239 0.80 -12.17 -1.83
N VAL A 240 -0.11 -12.92 -2.43
CA VAL A 240 0.21 -14.20 -3.06
C VAL A 240 1.12 -13.90 -4.24
N ALA A 241 2.36 -14.38 -4.20
CA ALA A 241 3.32 -14.18 -5.27
C ALA A 241 2.97 -15.07 -6.49
N TYR A 242 1.94 -14.67 -7.23
CA TYR A 242 1.78 -15.05 -8.62
C TYR A 242 1.50 -13.80 -9.45
N LYS A 243 2.50 -13.40 -10.24
CA LYS A 243 2.43 -12.30 -11.21
C LYS A 243 1.78 -11.02 -10.68
N SER A 244 2.41 -10.37 -9.70
CA SER A 244 2.39 -8.91 -9.50
C SER A 244 1.04 -8.20 -9.26
N GLU A 245 -0.10 -8.89 -9.24
CA GLU A 245 -1.39 -8.27 -8.96
C GLU A 245 -1.65 -8.27 -7.46
N ALA A 246 -1.80 -7.06 -6.93
CA ALA A 246 -2.09 -6.83 -5.54
C ALA A 246 -3.58 -7.15 -5.27
N VAL A 247 -3.89 -8.42 -5.00
CA VAL A 247 -5.27 -8.90 -4.78
C VAL A 247 -5.66 -8.76 -3.32
N ALA A 248 -4.74 -9.13 -2.41
CA ALA A 248 -5.02 -9.16 -0.97
C ALA A 248 -5.06 -7.74 -0.38
N SER A 249 -4.09 -6.89 -0.72
CA SER A 249 -4.00 -5.53 -0.18
C SER A 249 -5.23 -4.67 -0.48
N ARG A 250 -5.82 -4.80 -1.68
CA ARG A 250 -7.06 -4.11 -2.04
C ARG A 250 -8.19 -4.46 -1.06
N LEU A 251 -8.42 -5.74 -0.81
CA LEU A 251 -9.48 -6.21 0.10
C LEU A 251 -9.22 -5.78 1.54
N ILE A 252 -7.96 -5.79 1.95
CA ILE A 252 -7.54 -5.37 3.29
C ILE A 252 -7.75 -3.86 3.48
N HIS A 253 -7.39 -3.05 2.50
CA HIS A 253 -7.67 -1.61 2.51
C HIS A 253 -9.16 -1.32 2.51
N MET A 254 -9.96 -2.10 1.76
CA MET A 254 -11.43 -2.01 1.84
C MET A 254 -11.96 -2.38 3.23
N ALA A 255 -11.37 -3.36 3.92
CA ALA A 255 -11.76 -3.71 5.29
C ALA A 255 -11.42 -2.58 6.29
N ILE A 256 -10.31 -1.86 6.12
CA ILE A 256 -10.02 -0.64 6.91
C ILE A 256 -11.10 0.42 6.64
N VAL A 257 -11.47 0.62 5.37
CA VAL A 257 -12.56 1.52 4.98
C VAL A 257 -13.90 1.08 5.59
N ASP A 258 -14.17 -0.23 5.72
CA ASP A 258 -15.35 -0.75 6.41
C ASP A 258 -15.37 -0.36 7.89
N VAL A 259 -14.23 -0.47 8.57
CA VAL A 259 -14.10 -0.03 9.97
C VAL A 259 -14.38 1.46 10.11
N LEU A 260 -13.77 2.29 9.25
CA LEU A 260 -14.03 3.73 9.22
C LEU A 260 -15.50 4.04 8.92
N TYR A 261 -16.10 3.38 7.94
CA TYR A 261 -17.51 3.55 7.58
C TYR A 261 -18.44 3.28 8.77
N MET A 262 -18.20 2.17 9.48
CA MET A 262 -18.98 1.83 10.67
C MET A 262 -18.74 2.81 11.82
N GLY A 263 -17.49 3.27 12.01
CA GLY A 263 -17.15 4.30 12.99
C GLY A 263 -17.87 5.62 12.72
N ILE A 264 -17.89 6.11 11.48
CA ILE A 264 -18.61 7.33 11.09
C ILE A 264 -20.12 7.16 11.30
N TYR A 265 -20.66 6.00 10.92
CA TYR A 265 -22.08 5.69 11.13
C TYR A 265 -22.44 5.74 12.62
N GLN A 266 -21.60 5.19 13.49
CA GLN A 266 -21.78 5.23 14.94
C GLN A 266 -21.62 6.65 15.53
N HIS A 267 -20.68 7.45 15.00
CA HIS A 267 -20.48 8.83 15.45
C HIS A 267 -21.68 9.74 15.09
N ASN A 268 -22.48 9.38 14.08
CA ASN A 268 -23.58 10.23 13.61
C ASN A 268 -24.83 9.41 13.23
N VAL A 269 -25.29 8.56 14.16
CA VAL A 269 -26.36 7.56 13.93
C VAL A 269 -27.61 8.18 13.32
N ASP A 270 -28.12 9.27 13.92
CA ASP A 270 -29.39 9.88 13.51
C ASP A 270 -29.30 10.46 12.09
N LYS A 271 -28.22 11.19 11.80
CA LYS A 271 -27.98 11.77 10.47
C LYS A 271 -27.72 10.69 9.42
N GLY A 272 -26.95 9.66 9.78
CA GLY A 272 -26.65 8.51 8.94
C GLY A 272 -27.91 7.74 8.56
N PHE A 273 -28.77 7.42 9.53
CA PHE A 273 -30.04 6.75 9.30
C PHE A 273 -30.97 7.59 8.40
N ALA A 274 -31.13 8.88 8.70
CA ALA A 274 -31.96 9.78 7.91
C ALA A 274 -31.50 9.88 6.44
N ASN A 275 -30.18 9.95 6.21
CA ASN A 275 -29.64 10.01 4.85
C ASN A 275 -29.82 8.70 4.08
N ILE A 276 -29.61 7.55 4.73
CA ILE A 276 -29.82 6.24 4.11
C ILE A 276 -31.29 6.06 3.72
N GLU A 277 -32.24 6.44 4.59
CA GLU A 277 -33.66 6.34 4.28
C GLU A 277 -34.07 7.28 3.13
N LYS A 278 -33.57 8.53 3.10
CA LYS A 278 -33.76 9.45 1.96
C LYS A 278 -33.23 8.84 0.66
N MET A 279 -32.03 8.27 0.68
CA MET A 279 -31.41 7.63 -0.48
C MET A 279 -32.22 6.41 -0.95
N ARG A 280 -32.60 5.51 -0.02
CA ARG A 280 -33.40 4.32 -0.33
C ARG A 280 -34.75 4.68 -0.91
N ALA A 281 -35.44 5.67 -0.34
CA ALA A 281 -36.71 6.16 -0.86
C ALA A 281 -36.57 6.73 -2.29
N ALA A 282 -35.49 7.45 -2.59
CA ALA A 282 -35.21 7.96 -3.93
C ALA A 282 -34.95 6.84 -4.95
N ILE A 283 -34.22 5.79 -4.55
CA ILE A 283 -33.88 4.65 -5.41
C ILE A 283 -35.07 3.69 -5.58
N ALA A 284 -35.86 3.47 -4.52
CA ALA A 284 -37.01 2.56 -4.55
C ALA A 284 -38.04 2.96 -5.62
N LYS A 285 -38.19 4.28 -5.90
CA LYS A 285 -39.00 4.81 -7.00
C LYS A 285 -38.56 4.36 -8.40
N ARG A 286 -37.41 3.69 -8.53
CA ARG A 286 -36.83 3.17 -9.78
C ARG A 286 -36.85 1.64 -9.86
N ARG A 287 -37.44 0.95 -8.88
CA ARG A 287 -37.64 -0.50 -8.92
C ARG A 287 -38.99 -0.80 -9.57
N LEU A 288 -39.02 -1.72 -10.53
CA LEU A 288 -40.25 -2.34 -11.03
C LEU A 288 -40.82 -3.28 -9.96
#